data_AF-A0A534NPC8-F1
#
_entry.id   AF-A0A534NPC8-F1
#
_cell.length_a   1.000
_cell.length_b   1.000
_cell.length_c   1.000
_cell.angle_alpha   90.00
_cell.angle_beta   90.00
_cell.angle_gamma   90.00
#
_symmetry.space_group_name_H-M   'P 1'
#
loop_
_entity.id
_entity.type
_entity.pdbx_description
1 polymer ?
#
loop_
_entity_poly.entity_id
_entity_poly.type
_entity_poly.pdbx_seq_one_letter_code
_entity_poly.pdbx_strand_id
1 'polypeptide(L)'
;MTDLFRRSMMKTAALVPLAAKLACVRRIAPNRSMNVAAAVDGDVTIALAQATELSRAGGAIVAHPLGSPGGYLVANTGSGYLALRAECPHEGCDVAWVQEDRQVECPCHGSRFAGDGTVLNAPARANLTGFPAEVDGQGNIVVHLFAGDGTFAERVQNGQVSFPISEFPILANVGGVILGRPDGFPSPLLVARIASGVGADAIAGVSAICSHLGCTVLPAASGLQCPCHDSRFDLTGGFLQGPAGSSLLRYTVAFDGTTVTVSTTPRA
;
A
#
# COMPACT_ATOMS: atom_id res chain seq x y z
N MET A 1 -48.99 13.69 82.24
CA MET A 1 -49.49 14.66 81.24
C MET A 1 -48.64 14.52 80.00
N THR A 2 -49.28 14.21 78.86
CA THR A 2 -48.91 14.57 77.46
C THR A 2 -47.51 14.14 76.95
N ASP A 3 -47.28 13.56 75.78
CA ASP A 3 -48.13 13.39 74.61
C ASP A 3 -47.49 12.42 73.58
N LEU A 4 -48.35 11.63 72.95
CA LEU A 4 -48.44 11.28 71.51
C LEU A 4 -47.19 11.09 70.62
N PHE A 5 -47.13 9.86 70.06
CA PHE A 5 -47.00 9.53 68.62
C PHE A 5 -46.16 10.43 67.69
N ARG A 6 -45.11 9.84 67.08
CA ARG A 6 -44.94 9.97 65.62
C ARG A 6 -44.24 8.78 64.96
N ARG A 7 -44.80 8.46 63.79
CA ARG A 7 -44.69 7.27 62.95
C ARG A 7 -43.33 7.07 62.29
N SER A 8 -42.99 5.78 62.16
CA SER A 8 -42.37 5.08 61.03
C SER A 8 -42.02 5.92 59.78
N MET A 9 -40.76 5.82 59.33
CA MET A 9 -40.42 5.65 57.90
C MET A 9 -39.17 4.78 57.77
N MET A 10 -39.37 3.52 57.38
CA MET A 10 -38.34 2.67 56.78
C MET A 10 -37.83 3.36 55.51
N LYS A 11 -36.57 3.80 55.52
CA LYS A 11 -35.89 4.21 54.30
C LYS A 11 -35.39 2.95 53.61
N THR A 12 -36.10 2.56 52.56
CA THR A 12 -35.63 1.60 51.55
C THR A 12 -34.33 2.13 50.94
N ALA A 13 -33.22 1.48 51.24
CA ALA A 13 -31.96 1.72 50.55
C ALA A 13 -32.08 1.15 49.13
N ALA A 14 -32.25 2.03 48.15
CA ALA A 14 -32.16 1.66 46.74
C ALA A 14 -30.70 1.31 46.43
N LEU A 15 -30.43 0.02 46.21
CA LEU A 15 -29.21 -0.46 45.57
C LEU A 15 -29.19 0.09 44.15
N VAL A 16 -28.40 1.14 43.93
CA VAL A 16 -28.01 1.57 42.59
C VAL A 16 -27.06 0.52 42.03
N PRO A 17 -27.38 -0.19 40.94
CA PRO A 17 -26.39 -1.01 40.28
C PRO A 17 -25.35 -0.05 39.67
N LEU A 18 -24.10 -0.18 40.14
CA LEU A 18 -22.96 0.51 39.57
C LEU A 18 -22.69 -0.09 38.18
N ALA A 19 -23.48 0.35 37.19
CA ALA A 19 -23.33 -0.07 35.81
C ALA A 19 -22.00 0.46 35.26
N ALA A 20 -21.20 -0.48 34.77
CA ALA A 20 -20.08 -0.32 33.85
C ALA A 20 -19.05 0.75 34.22
N LYS A 21 -17.96 0.31 34.87
CA LYS A 21 -16.65 0.91 34.59
C LYS A 21 -16.46 0.82 33.07
N LEU A 22 -16.51 1.97 32.40
CA LEU A 22 -16.07 2.10 31.01
C LEU A 22 -14.66 1.54 30.93
N ALA A 23 -14.55 0.31 30.45
CA ALA A 23 -13.31 -0.18 29.94
C ALA A 23 -13.08 0.61 28.65
N CYS A 24 -12.24 1.64 28.73
CA CYS A 24 -11.57 2.20 27.56
C CYS A 24 -10.60 1.14 27.04
N VAL A 25 -11.11 -0.04 26.67
CA VAL A 25 -10.37 -1.04 25.91
C VAL A 25 -10.07 -0.31 24.61
N ARG A 26 -8.78 -0.11 24.32
CA ARG A 26 -8.37 0.26 22.96
C ARG A 26 -9.03 -0.76 22.04
N ARG A 27 -10.05 -0.32 21.32
CA ARG A 27 -10.82 -1.13 20.35
C ARG A 27 -9.90 -1.71 19.27
N ILE A 28 -8.74 -1.10 19.09
CA ILE A 28 -7.75 -1.39 18.07
C ILE A 28 -6.45 -1.79 18.77
N ALA A 29 -6.03 -3.03 18.60
CA ALA A 29 -4.65 -3.43 18.82
C ALA A 29 -3.91 -3.34 17.47
N PRO A 30 -2.68 -2.79 17.41
CA PRO A 30 -1.90 -2.85 16.18
C PRO A 30 -1.70 -4.31 15.78
N ASN A 31 -1.82 -4.60 14.49
CA ASN A 31 -1.48 -5.91 13.97
C ASN A 31 0.02 -6.18 14.19
N ARG A 32 0.40 -7.45 14.20
CA ARG A 32 1.82 -7.82 14.23
C ARG A 32 2.50 -7.29 12.98
N SER A 33 3.47 -6.39 13.16
CA SER A 33 4.38 -5.97 12.09
C SER A 33 5.50 -7.00 11.92
N MET A 34 5.82 -7.36 10.69
CA MET A 34 6.91 -8.30 10.38
C MET A 34 7.61 -7.94 9.07
N ASN A 35 8.92 -8.19 9.04
CA ASN A 35 9.68 -8.11 7.81
C ASN A 35 9.39 -9.33 6.94
N VAL A 36 9.21 -9.12 5.63
CA VAL A 36 9.07 -10.18 4.63
C VAL A 36 10.12 -9.98 3.53
N ALA A 37 10.33 -11.00 2.70
CA ALA A 37 11.23 -10.87 1.56
C ALA A 37 10.85 -9.66 0.70
N ALA A 38 11.86 -9.05 0.07
CA ALA A 38 11.64 -7.96 -0.87
C ALA A 38 10.77 -8.42 -2.05
N ALA A 39 10.09 -7.47 -2.68
CA ALA A 39 9.26 -7.77 -3.84
C ALA A 39 10.10 -8.22 -5.04
N VAL A 40 9.64 -9.28 -5.70
CA VAL A 40 10.23 -9.82 -6.93
C VAL A 40 9.17 -9.78 -8.01
N ASP A 41 9.48 -9.14 -9.14
CA ASP A 41 8.54 -8.95 -10.26
C ASP A 41 7.17 -8.39 -9.84
N GLY A 42 7.16 -7.53 -8.82
CA GLY A 42 5.97 -6.89 -8.27
C GLY A 42 5.29 -7.63 -7.14
N ASP A 43 5.74 -8.84 -6.84
CA ASP A 43 5.03 -9.69 -5.91
C ASP A 43 5.75 -9.73 -4.57
N VAL A 44 4.98 -9.49 -3.52
CA VAL A 44 5.38 -9.76 -2.13
C VAL A 44 4.76 -11.08 -1.74
N THR A 45 5.60 -12.11 -1.66
CA THR A 45 5.18 -13.45 -1.22
C THR A 45 5.37 -13.60 0.28
N ILE A 46 4.30 -13.95 0.98
CA ILE A 46 4.24 -14.14 2.42
C ILE A 46 3.91 -15.60 2.70
N ALA A 47 4.87 -16.34 3.21
CA ALA A 47 4.64 -17.74 3.58
C ALA A 47 3.67 -17.80 4.77
N LEU A 48 2.56 -18.55 4.63
CA LEU A 48 1.60 -18.74 5.73
C LEU A 48 2.23 -19.31 7.00
N ALA A 49 3.30 -20.10 6.85
CA ALA A 49 4.06 -20.62 7.99
C ALA A 49 4.73 -19.52 8.85
N GLN A 50 5.02 -18.35 8.27
CA GLN A 50 5.62 -17.21 8.97
C GLN A 50 4.57 -16.24 9.53
N ALA A 51 3.36 -16.25 8.96
CA ALA A 51 2.22 -15.39 9.27
C ALA A 51 0.97 -16.23 9.55
N THR A 52 1.03 -17.05 10.61
CA THR A 52 -0.05 -18.00 10.93
C THR A 52 -1.36 -17.32 11.27
N GLU A 53 -1.34 -16.04 11.65
CA GLU A 53 -2.52 -15.20 11.83
C GLU A 53 -3.38 -15.17 10.57
N LEU A 54 -2.76 -15.15 9.38
CA LEU A 54 -3.46 -15.12 8.09
C LEU A 54 -4.20 -16.41 7.75
N SER A 55 -3.99 -17.50 8.50
CA SER A 55 -4.70 -18.78 8.29
C SER A 55 -6.15 -18.78 8.77
N ARG A 56 -6.58 -17.77 9.54
CA ARG A 56 -7.94 -17.65 10.09
C ARG A 56 -8.61 -16.37 9.63
N ALA A 57 -9.92 -16.44 9.40
CA ALA A 57 -10.73 -15.26 9.12
C ALA A 57 -10.59 -14.22 10.25
N GLY A 58 -10.39 -12.96 9.88
CA GLY A 58 -10.09 -11.84 10.76
C GLY A 58 -8.64 -11.69 11.19
N GLY A 59 -7.79 -12.66 10.90
CA GLY A 59 -6.36 -12.52 11.16
C GLY A 59 -5.69 -11.56 10.17
N ALA A 60 -4.81 -10.72 10.70
CA ALA A 60 -4.11 -9.71 9.91
C ALA A 60 -2.69 -9.47 10.43
N ILE A 61 -1.83 -9.00 9.53
CA ILE A 61 -0.45 -8.58 9.79
C ILE A 61 -0.17 -7.25 9.09
N VAL A 62 0.92 -6.59 9.48
CA VAL A 62 1.57 -5.60 8.62
C VAL A 62 2.85 -6.22 8.08
N ALA A 63 2.90 -6.45 6.77
CA ALA A 63 4.07 -6.97 6.08
C ALA A 63 4.95 -5.81 5.59
N HIS A 64 6.22 -5.79 5.99
CA HIS A 64 7.22 -4.84 5.50
C HIS A 64 8.22 -5.58 4.61
N PRO A 65 8.06 -5.56 3.27
CA PRO A 65 9.05 -6.11 2.36
C PRO A 65 10.39 -5.41 2.57
N LEU A 66 11.46 -6.18 2.66
CA LEU A 66 12.81 -5.63 2.84
C LEU A 66 13.08 -4.51 1.84
N GLY A 67 13.32 -3.30 2.37
CA GLY A 67 13.61 -2.05 1.67
C GLY A 67 12.45 -1.37 0.95
N SER A 68 11.21 -1.86 1.09
CA SER A 68 10.03 -1.12 0.65
C SER A 68 9.90 0.19 1.44
N PRO A 69 9.49 1.31 0.83
CA PRO A 69 9.28 2.57 1.54
C PRO A 69 8.09 2.52 2.51
N GLY A 70 7.31 1.43 2.50
CA GLY A 70 6.21 1.23 3.42
C GLY A 70 5.75 -0.22 3.57
N GLY A 71 4.92 -0.46 4.58
CA GLY A 71 4.26 -1.71 4.88
C GLY A 71 2.93 -1.89 4.15
N TYR A 72 2.45 -3.13 4.22
CA TYR A 72 1.20 -3.57 3.63
C TYR A 72 0.38 -4.25 4.71
N LEU A 73 -0.79 -3.69 5.02
CA LEU A 73 -1.78 -4.37 5.84
C LEU A 73 -2.32 -5.54 5.01
N VAL A 74 -2.13 -6.76 5.49
CA VAL A 74 -2.70 -7.97 4.87
C VAL A 74 -3.65 -8.61 5.86
N ALA A 75 -4.89 -8.85 5.45
CA ALA A 75 -5.93 -9.42 6.29
C ALA A 75 -6.68 -10.54 5.58
N ASN A 76 -6.86 -11.68 6.26
CA ASN A 76 -7.79 -12.70 5.82
C ASN A 76 -9.21 -12.26 6.20
N THR A 77 -10.03 -11.91 5.22
CA THR A 77 -11.41 -11.42 5.45
C THR A 77 -12.42 -12.55 5.73
N GLY A 78 -12.00 -13.80 5.53
CA GLY A 78 -12.86 -14.99 5.49
C GLY A 78 -13.43 -15.31 4.11
N SER A 79 -13.50 -14.34 3.21
CA SER A 79 -13.89 -14.50 1.79
C SER A 79 -12.72 -14.40 0.82
N GLY A 80 -11.53 -14.07 1.32
CA GLY A 80 -10.32 -13.81 0.55
C GLY A 80 -9.33 -12.98 1.34
N TYR A 81 -8.28 -12.51 0.68
CA TYR A 81 -7.26 -11.67 1.30
C TYR A 81 -7.42 -10.23 0.85
N LEU A 82 -7.46 -9.32 1.82
CA LEU A 82 -7.36 -7.90 1.64
C LEU A 82 -5.89 -7.51 1.78
N ALA A 83 -5.35 -6.74 0.85
CA ALA A 83 -4.09 -6.03 1.04
C ALA A 83 -4.26 -4.53 0.78
N LEU A 84 -3.77 -3.71 1.71
CA LEU A 84 -3.81 -2.25 1.64
C LEU A 84 -2.46 -1.68 2.05
N ARG A 85 -2.15 -0.45 1.63
CA ARG A 85 -1.03 0.33 2.19
C ARG A 85 -1.26 0.45 3.70
N ALA A 86 -0.24 0.13 4.50
CA ALA A 86 -0.36 0.15 5.95
C ALA A 86 -0.29 1.57 6.51
N GLU A 87 0.43 2.47 5.85
CA GLU A 87 0.62 3.85 6.32
C GLU A 87 -0.67 4.66 6.20
N CYS A 88 -1.17 5.13 7.33
CA CYS A 88 -2.26 6.08 7.36
C CYS A 88 -1.85 7.38 6.63
N PRO A 89 -2.63 7.87 5.65
CA PRO A 89 -2.29 9.06 4.87
C PRO A 89 -2.40 10.37 5.66
N HIS A 90 -2.69 10.31 6.96
CA HIS A 90 -2.57 11.45 7.86
C HIS A 90 -1.10 11.73 8.21
N GLU A 91 -0.49 10.85 9.00
CA GLU A 91 0.86 11.03 9.56
C GLU A 91 1.71 9.75 9.50
N GLY A 92 1.31 8.76 8.70
CA GLY A 92 2.13 7.59 8.40
C GLY A 92 2.11 6.46 9.43
N CYS A 93 1.27 6.52 10.46
CA CYS A 93 1.12 5.39 11.38
C CYS A 93 0.55 4.15 10.67
N ASP A 94 1.08 2.97 10.98
CA ASP A 94 0.50 1.70 10.55
C ASP A 94 -0.95 1.57 11.05
N VAL A 95 -1.84 1.26 10.12
CA VAL A 95 -3.26 0.97 10.37
C VAL A 95 -3.47 -0.50 10.75
N ALA A 96 -4.59 -0.79 11.40
CA ALA A 96 -4.95 -2.14 11.83
C ALA A 96 -6.31 -2.57 11.25
N TRP A 97 -6.49 -3.87 11.07
CA TRP A 97 -7.74 -4.47 10.61
C TRP A 97 -8.63 -4.78 11.81
N VAL A 98 -9.90 -4.38 11.73
CA VAL A 98 -10.94 -4.62 12.73
C VAL A 98 -12.00 -5.51 12.11
N GLN A 99 -11.93 -6.83 12.38
CA GLN A 99 -12.78 -7.82 11.72
C GLN A 99 -14.27 -7.64 12.04
N GLU A 100 -14.62 -7.26 13.26
CA GLU A 100 -16.01 -7.10 13.70
C GLU A 100 -16.74 -6.04 12.86
N ASP A 101 -16.02 -4.99 12.49
CA ASP A 101 -16.54 -3.86 11.72
C ASP A 101 -16.23 -3.98 10.21
N ARG A 102 -15.34 -4.92 9.83
CA ARG A 102 -14.76 -5.05 8.48
C ARG A 102 -14.15 -3.73 7.99
N GLN A 103 -13.44 -3.07 8.89
CA GLN A 103 -12.84 -1.76 8.67
C GLN A 103 -11.37 -1.76 9.02
N VAL A 104 -10.69 -0.74 8.52
CA VAL A 104 -9.32 -0.44 8.86
C VAL A 104 -9.31 0.79 9.76
N GLU A 105 -8.60 0.72 10.87
CA GLU A 105 -8.55 1.82 11.84
C GLU A 105 -7.10 2.17 12.18
N CYS A 106 -6.80 3.47 12.23
CA CYS A 106 -5.51 3.98 12.63
C CYS A 106 -5.46 4.16 14.16
N PRO A 107 -4.59 3.44 14.87
CA PRO A 107 -4.54 3.48 16.34
C PRO A 107 -3.97 4.81 16.90
N CYS A 108 -3.35 5.65 16.08
CA CYS A 108 -2.76 6.91 16.52
C CYS A 108 -3.82 7.98 16.82
N HIS A 109 -4.69 8.28 15.85
CA HIS A 109 -5.66 9.39 15.95
C HIS A 109 -7.08 8.98 15.55
N GLY A 110 -7.34 7.69 15.30
CA GLY A 110 -8.69 7.18 15.04
C GLY A 110 -9.23 7.44 13.64
N SER A 111 -8.38 7.68 12.64
CA SER A 111 -8.82 7.61 11.23
C SER A 111 -9.39 6.23 10.93
N ARG A 112 -10.48 6.16 10.18
CA ARG A 112 -11.14 4.91 9.81
C ARG A 112 -11.31 4.84 8.31
N PHE A 113 -11.21 3.64 7.78
CA PHE A 113 -11.36 3.34 6.36
C PHE A 113 -12.24 2.10 6.20
N ALA A 114 -13.00 2.05 5.10
CA ALA A 114 -13.73 0.86 4.71
C ALA A 114 -12.76 -0.28 4.36
N GLY A 115 -13.28 -1.49 4.22
CA GLY A 115 -12.47 -2.66 3.85
C GLY A 115 -11.84 -2.58 2.46
N ASP A 116 -12.22 -1.62 1.61
CA ASP A 116 -11.58 -1.31 0.33
C ASP A 116 -10.55 -0.16 0.41
N GLY A 117 -10.33 0.39 1.62
CA GLY A 117 -9.42 1.52 1.85
C GLY A 117 -10.07 2.90 1.75
N THR A 118 -11.36 3.01 1.40
CA THR A 118 -12.06 4.30 1.31
C THR A 118 -12.09 4.99 2.67
N VAL A 119 -11.68 6.26 2.74
CA VAL A 119 -11.69 7.01 4.01
C VAL A 119 -13.12 7.25 4.51
N LEU A 120 -13.35 6.88 5.78
CA LEU A 120 -14.66 7.01 6.45
C LEU A 120 -14.64 8.07 7.55
N ASN A 121 -13.50 8.25 8.21
CA ASN A 121 -13.37 9.16 9.34
C ASN A 121 -12.01 9.89 9.34
N ALA A 122 -12.06 11.19 9.57
CA ALA A 122 -10.90 12.06 9.73
C ALA A 122 -10.05 11.64 10.95
N PRO A 123 -8.77 12.06 11.08
CA PRO A 123 -8.11 13.16 10.37
C PRO A 123 -7.59 12.85 8.96
N ALA A 124 -7.42 11.59 8.56
CA ALA A 124 -7.08 11.24 7.18
C ALA A 124 -8.09 11.85 6.18
N ARG A 125 -7.59 12.31 5.03
CA ARG A 125 -8.40 12.92 3.95
C ARG A 125 -8.24 12.23 2.60
N ALA A 126 -7.43 11.18 2.55
CA ALA A 126 -7.21 10.37 1.37
C ALA A 126 -7.51 8.90 1.69
N ASN A 127 -7.86 8.13 0.67
CA ASN A 127 -8.05 6.68 0.77
C ASN A 127 -6.71 5.97 0.98
N LEU A 128 -6.75 4.76 1.53
CA LEU A 128 -5.64 3.83 1.46
C LEU A 128 -5.57 3.22 0.05
N THR A 129 -4.36 3.00 -0.44
CA THR A 129 -4.14 2.26 -1.69
C THR A 129 -4.39 0.77 -1.45
N GLY A 130 -5.21 0.14 -2.28
CA GLY A 130 -5.44 -1.30 -2.26
C GLY A 130 -4.55 -2.07 -3.22
N PHE A 131 -4.32 -3.34 -2.89
CA PHE A 131 -3.53 -4.29 -3.66
C PHE A 131 -4.30 -5.63 -3.70
N PRO A 132 -4.52 -6.27 -4.86
CA PRO A 132 -4.97 -7.63 -4.96
C PRO A 132 -3.99 -8.53 -4.24
N ALA A 133 -4.59 -9.45 -3.52
CA ALA A 133 -3.89 -10.48 -2.83
C ALA A 133 -4.60 -11.80 -3.10
N GLU A 134 -3.81 -12.82 -3.40
CA GLU A 134 -4.30 -14.17 -3.64
C GLU A 134 -3.43 -15.19 -2.91
N VAL A 135 -3.87 -16.45 -2.96
CA VAL A 135 -3.09 -17.59 -2.49
C VAL A 135 -2.48 -18.27 -3.70
N ASP A 136 -1.17 -18.45 -3.73
CA ASP A 136 -0.50 -19.17 -4.81
C ASP A 136 -0.72 -20.69 -4.72
N GLY A 137 -0.22 -21.44 -5.71
CA GLY A 137 -0.31 -22.91 -5.75
C GLY A 137 0.45 -23.62 -4.62
N GLN A 138 1.30 -22.90 -3.88
CA GLN A 138 2.07 -23.41 -2.74
C GLN A 138 1.44 -23.03 -1.39
N GLY A 139 0.34 -22.28 -1.39
CA GLY A 139 -0.35 -21.83 -0.18
C GLY A 139 0.24 -20.56 0.44
N ASN A 140 1.12 -19.83 -0.25
CA ASN A 140 1.60 -18.53 0.22
C ASN A 140 0.61 -17.44 -0.15
N ILE A 141 0.59 -16.36 0.62
CA ILE A 141 -0.17 -15.15 0.25
C ILE A 141 0.71 -14.31 -0.64
N VAL A 142 0.24 -14.01 -1.85
CA VAL A 142 0.93 -13.12 -2.78
C VAL A 142 0.19 -11.79 -2.79
N VAL A 143 0.87 -10.73 -2.40
CA VAL A 143 0.40 -9.36 -2.57
C VAL A 143 1.05 -8.80 -3.81
N HIS A 144 0.23 -8.48 -4.80
CA HIS A 144 0.71 -7.85 -6.02
C HIS A 144 0.89 -6.37 -5.74
N LEU A 145 2.13 -5.89 -5.63
CA LEU A 145 2.44 -4.47 -5.45
C LEU A 145 2.09 -3.63 -6.66
N PHE A 146 1.95 -4.28 -7.81
CA PHE A 146 1.35 -3.72 -9.03
C PHE A 146 -0.17 -3.87 -9.03
N ALA A 147 -0.72 -4.12 -7.85
CA ALA A 147 -2.11 -4.16 -7.48
C ALA A 147 -3.15 -4.65 -8.55
N GLY A 148 -2.88 -5.61 -9.43
CA GLY A 148 -3.82 -6.00 -10.51
C GLY A 148 -4.47 -4.84 -11.29
N ASP A 149 -3.78 -3.72 -11.49
CA ASP A 149 -4.29 -2.45 -10.96
C ASP A 149 -5.04 -1.49 -11.87
N GLY A 150 -5.08 -1.65 -13.18
CA GLY A 150 -5.57 -0.54 -14.01
C GLY A 150 -4.77 0.76 -13.78
N THR A 151 -3.54 0.65 -13.24
CA THR A 151 -2.51 1.72 -13.35
C THR A 151 -1.91 1.71 -14.76
N PHE A 152 -2.15 0.64 -15.51
CA PHE A 152 -2.09 0.65 -16.96
C PHE A 152 -3.27 -0.18 -17.43
N ALA A 153 -4.43 0.44 -17.61
CA ALA A 153 -5.57 -0.24 -18.21
C ALA A 153 -5.25 -0.69 -19.65
N GLU A 154 -4.28 -0.04 -20.29
CA GLU A 154 -3.88 -0.26 -21.66
C GLU A 154 -2.92 -1.43 -21.83
N ARG A 155 -3.26 -2.26 -22.82
CA ARG A 155 -2.41 -3.36 -23.27
C ARG A 155 -1.39 -2.87 -24.28
N VAL A 156 -0.29 -3.60 -24.42
CA VAL A 156 0.65 -3.38 -25.52
C VAL A 156 -0.05 -3.58 -26.86
N GLN A 157 0.02 -2.56 -27.71
CA GLN A 157 -0.46 -2.58 -29.09
C GLN A 157 0.66 -2.11 -30.01
N ASN A 158 0.93 -2.84 -31.09
CA ASN A 158 1.98 -2.51 -32.06
C ASN A 158 3.37 -2.28 -31.43
N GLY A 159 3.70 -3.02 -30.36
CA GLY A 159 5.00 -2.89 -29.68
C GLY A 159 5.12 -1.64 -28.79
N GLN A 160 4.02 -1.03 -28.38
CA GLN A 160 4.02 0.10 -27.45
C GLN A 160 2.81 0.04 -26.51
N VAL A 161 2.93 0.65 -25.33
CA VAL A 161 1.79 1.02 -24.47
C VAL A 161 1.59 2.52 -24.59
N SER A 162 0.35 2.99 -24.57
CA SER A 162 0.02 4.42 -24.62
C SER A 162 -1.16 4.70 -23.71
N PHE A 163 -1.08 5.79 -22.96
CA PHE A 163 -2.08 6.17 -21.97
C PHE A 163 -2.16 7.70 -21.83
N PRO A 164 -3.33 8.26 -21.52
CA PRO A 164 -3.45 9.69 -21.26
C PRO A 164 -2.81 10.02 -19.90
N ILE A 165 -1.96 11.04 -19.85
CA ILE A 165 -1.27 11.45 -18.61
C ILE A 165 -2.25 11.85 -17.49
N SER A 166 -3.46 12.27 -17.86
CA SER A 166 -4.53 12.62 -16.91
C SER A 166 -5.05 11.41 -16.11
N GLU A 167 -4.85 10.18 -16.60
CA GLU A 167 -5.14 8.96 -15.84
C GLU A 167 -4.23 8.81 -14.63
N PHE A 168 -3.03 9.41 -14.70
CA PHE A 168 -2.05 9.43 -13.62
C PHE A 168 -1.74 10.85 -13.17
N PRO A 169 -2.60 11.47 -12.34
CA PRO A 169 -2.39 12.83 -11.83
C PRO A 169 -1.03 13.05 -11.17
N ILE A 170 -0.40 12.00 -10.63
CA ILE A 170 0.95 12.07 -10.06
C ILE A 170 2.00 12.50 -11.10
N LEU A 171 1.85 12.14 -12.38
CA LEU A 171 2.75 12.51 -13.48
C LEU A 171 2.59 13.98 -13.92
N ALA A 172 1.62 14.73 -13.38
CA ALA A 172 1.53 16.17 -13.59
C ALA A 172 2.67 16.94 -12.89
N ASN A 173 3.27 16.34 -11.85
CA ASN A 173 4.31 16.97 -11.03
C ASN A 173 5.68 16.38 -11.37
N VAL A 174 6.69 17.24 -11.52
CA VAL A 174 8.09 16.76 -11.66
C VAL A 174 8.47 15.96 -10.41
N GLY A 175 9.05 14.78 -10.63
CA GLY A 175 9.32 13.79 -9.60
C GLY A 175 8.22 12.74 -9.40
N GLY A 176 7.04 12.92 -10.00
CA GLY A 176 5.98 11.92 -9.98
C GLY A 176 6.38 10.65 -10.72
N VAL A 177 6.11 9.49 -10.13
CA VAL A 177 6.43 8.18 -10.71
C VAL A 177 5.26 7.25 -10.56
N ILE A 178 4.93 6.54 -11.64
CA ILE A 178 4.04 5.38 -11.62
C ILE A 178 4.85 4.11 -11.86
N LEU A 179 4.38 3.03 -11.26
CA LEU A 179 4.90 1.68 -11.39
C LEU A 179 3.74 0.77 -11.74
N GLY A 180 3.89 -0.05 -12.77
CA GLY A 180 2.88 -1.04 -13.13
C GLY A 180 3.42 -2.07 -14.12
N ARG A 181 2.55 -2.95 -14.59
CA ARG A 181 2.90 -4.00 -15.57
C ARG A 181 1.84 -4.05 -16.67
N PRO A 182 1.97 -3.24 -17.73
CA PRO A 182 1.02 -3.28 -18.84
C PRO A 182 0.98 -4.68 -19.46
N ASP A 183 -0.22 -5.17 -19.81
CA ASP A 183 -0.40 -6.49 -20.43
C ASP A 183 0.45 -6.60 -21.71
N GLY A 184 1.34 -7.60 -21.74
CA GLY A 184 2.25 -7.84 -22.87
C GLY A 184 3.52 -6.98 -22.89
N PHE A 185 3.74 -6.13 -21.89
CA PHE A 185 5.01 -5.40 -21.75
C PHE A 185 6.11 -6.33 -21.18
N PRO A 186 7.37 -6.25 -21.66
CA PRO A 186 8.41 -7.23 -21.34
C PRO A 186 8.91 -7.23 -19.89
N SER A 187 8.62 -6.19 -19.11
CA SER A 187 8.97 -6.12 -17.69
C SER A 187 8.01 -5.17 -16.96
N PRO A 188 7.99 -5.16 -15.63
CA PRO A 188 7.38 -4.07 -14.89
C PRO A 188 7.97 -2.72 -15.34
N LEU A 189 7.10 -1.76 -15.57
CA LEU A 189 7.41 -0.45 -16.14
C LEU A 189 7.28 0.63 -15.07
N LEU A 190 8.35 1.41 -14.90
CA LEU A 190 8.32 2.70 -14.22
C LEU A 190 8.22 3.81 -15.27
N VAL A 191 7.25 4.71 -15.09
CA VAL A 191 7.17 5.96 -15.85
C VAL A 191 7.31 7.12 -14.89
N ALA A 192 8.28 8.01 -15.14
CA ALA A 192 8.59 9.14 -14.27
C ALA A 192 8.49 10.47 -15.01
N ARG A 193 7.88 11.47 -14.36
CA ARG A 193 7.93 12.87 -14.79
C ARG A 193 9.27 13.48 -14.39
N ILE A 194 10.17 13.68 -15.34
CA ILE A 194 11.55 14.13 -15.10
C ILE A 194 11.77 15.62 -15.34
N ALA A 195 10.90 16.27 -16.12
CA ALA A 195 10.95 17.72 -16.33
C ALA A 195 9.55 18.30 -16.63
N SER A 196 9.41 19.61 -16.45
CA SER A 196 8.24 20.35 -16.93
C SER A 196 8.22 20.42 -18.45
N GLY A 197 7.04 20.55 -19.05
CA GLY A 197 6.88 20.64 -20.51
C GLY A 197 6.48 19.32 -21.15
N VAL A 198 6.72 19.20 -22.45
CA VAL A 198 6.34 18.07 -23.32
C VAL A 198 7.58 17.45 -23.97
N GLY A 199 7.41 16.33 -24.68
CA GLY A 199 8.48 15.64 -25.38
C GLY A 199 9.16 14.54 -24.55
N ALA A 200 10.09 13.83 -25.19
CA ALA A 200 10.78 12.68 -24.60
C ALA A 200 11.68 13.05 -23.41
N ASP A 201 12.12 14.30 -23.30
CA ASP A 201 12.94 14.76 -22.18
C ASP A 201 12.10 15.15 -20.93
N ALA A 202 10.77 15.15 -21.04
CA ALA A 202 9.88 15.41 -19.91
C ALA A 202 9.47 14.15 -19.15
N ILE A 203 9.55 12.97 -19.79
CA ILE A 203 9.12 11.68 -19.24
C ILE A 203 10.21 10.62 -19.46
N ALA A 204 10.55 9.89 -18.41
CA ALA A 204 11.37 8.68 -18.51
C ALA A 204 10.50 7.42 -18.42
N GLY A 205 10.86 6.39 -19.18
CA GLY A 205 10.29 5.04 -19.09
C GLY A 205 11.42 4.05 -18.86
N VAL A 206 11.40 3.32 -17.74
CA VAL A 206 12.47 2.40 -17.34
C VAL A 206 11.90 1.10 -16.81
N SER A 207 12.65 0.01 -16.95
CA SER A 207 12.30 -1.25 -16.30
C SER A 207 12.39 -1.07 -14.78
N ALA A 208 11.40 -1.58 -14.06
CA ALA A 208 11.44 -1.69 -12.62
C ALA A 208 12.21 -2.94 -12.15
N ILE A 209 12.93 -3.63 -13.03
CA ILE A 209 13.78 -4.76 -12.65
C ILE A 209 15.18 -4.23 -12.33
N CYS A 210 15.61 -4.42 -11.08
CA CYS A 210 16.96 -4.06 -10.67
C CYS A 210 17.99 -4.88 -11.46
N SER A 211 18.97 -4.19 -12.03
CA SER A 211 20.08 -4.78 -12.80
C SER A 211 21.03 -5.66 -11.96
N HIS A 212 20.85 -5.71 -10.63
CA HIS A 212 21.60 -6.59 -9.74
C HIS A 212 21.06 -8.04 -9.75
N LEU A 213 19.92 -8.26 -9.09
CA LEU A 213 19.34 -9.58 -8.79
C LEU A 213 17.85 -9.66 -9.17
N GLY A 214 17.36 -8.73 -9.97
CA GLY A 214 16.00 -8.78 -10.51
C GLY A 214 14.88 -8.34 -9.57
N CYS A 215 15.21 -7.87 -8.36
CA CYS A 215 14.22 -7.30 -7.46
C CYS A 215 13.48 -6.11 -8.07
N THR A 216 12.23 -5.91 -7.66
CA THR A 216 11.45 -4.76 -8.12
C THR A 216 11.96 -3.48 -7.50
N VAL A 217 12.40 -2.55 -8.35
CA VAL A 217 12.75 -1.17 -8.02
C VAL A 217 11.46 -0.38 -7.79
N LEU A 218 11.43 0.38 -6.70
CA LEU A 218 10.28 1.16 -6.29
C LEU A 218 10.60 2.67 -6.36
N PRO A 219 9.58 3.54 -6.56
CA PRO A 219 9.73 4.97 -6.35
C PRO A 219 10.19 5.28 -4.92
N ALA A 220 11.12 6.23 -4.78
CA ALA A 220 11.64 6.70 -3.50
C ALA A 220 11.69 8.24 -3.48
N ALA A 221 11.92 8.83 -2.30
CA ALA A 221 11.93 10.29 -2.12
C ALA A 221 12.93 11.01 -3.04
N SER A 222 14.03 10.34 -3.41
CA SER A 222 15.11 10.90 -4.25
C SER A 222 15.42 10.00 -5.45
N GLY A 223 14.39 9.65 -6.23
CA GLY A 223 14.54 8.85 -7.45
C GLY A 223 13.94 7.46 -7.31
N LEU A 224 14.73 6.44 -7.64
CA LEU A 224 14.31 5.05 -7.64
C LEU A 224 15.24 4.22 -6.73
N GLN A 225 14.67 3.28 -5.99
CA GLN A 225 15.40 2.47 -5.02
C GLN A 225 15.04 1.00 -5.15
N CYS A 226 16.06 0.15 -5.26
CA CYS A 226 15.94 -1.29 -5.14
C CYS A 226 15.90 -1.65 -3.65
N PRO A 227 14.80 -2.25 -3.17
CA PRO A 227 14.57 -2.48 -1.76
C PRO A 227 15.43 -3.66 -1.22
N CYS A 228 15.87 -4.58 -2.08
CA CYS A 228 16.66 -5.74 -1.66
C CYS A 228 18.02 -5.40 -1.01
N HIS A 229 18.81 -4.53 -1.64
CA HIS A 229 20.19 -4.21 -1.22
C HIS A 229 20.54 -2.74 -1.44
N ASP A 230 19.53 -1.86 -1.39
CA ASP A 230 19.64 -0.40 -1.48
C ASP A 230 20.40 0.13 -2.72
N SER A 231 20.28 -0.56 -3.87
CA SER A 231 20.74 0.03 -5.13
C SER A 231 19.86 1.23 -5.48
N ARG A 232 20.45 2.38 -5.81
CA ARG A 232 19.69 3.59 -6.15
C ARG A 232 19.97 4.05 -7.56
N PHE A 233 18.93 4.61 -8.15
CA PHE A 233 18.93 5.12 -9.51
C PHE A 233 18.25 6.48 -9.55
N ASP A 234 18.65 7.34 -10.49
CA ASP A 234 17.88 8.53 -10.80
C ASP A 234 16.56 8.18 -11.51
N LEU A 235 15.70 9.18 -11.74
CA LEU A 235 14.41 8.98 -12.40
C LEU A 235 14.51 8.55 -13.87
N THR A 236 15.68 8.70 -14.50
CA THR A 236 15.98 8.19 -15.84
C THR A 236 16.51 6.75 -15.82
N GLY A 237 16.60 6.13 -14.63
CA GLY A 237 17.17 4.80 -14.43
C GLY A 237 18.70 4.78 -14.38
N GLY A 238 19.35 5.95 -14.38
CA GLY A 238 20.80 6.08 -14.26
C GLY A 238 21.27 5.57 -12.90
N PHE A 239 22.24 4.66 -12.88
CA PHE A 239 22.79 4.12 -11.64
C PHE A 239 23.51 5.19 -10.83
N LEU A 240 23.21 5.25 -9.53
CA LEU A 240 23.83 6.19 -8.59
C LEU A 240 24.70 5.46 -7.57
N GLN A 241 24.19 4.39 -6.94
CA GLN A 241 24.91 3.69 -5.87
C GLN A 241 24.38 2.27 -5.62
N GLY A 242 25.18 1.49 -4.89
CA GLY A 242 24.82 0.16 -4.42
C GLY A 242 25.27 -0.97 -5.36
N PRO A 243 24.87 -2.22 -5.07
CA PRO A 243 25.43 -3.41 -5.71
C PRO A 243 25.00 -3.63 -7.17
N ALA A 244 23.98 -2.93 -7.68
CA ALA A 244 23.56 -3.04 -9.08
C ALA A 244 24.67 -2.74 -10.10
N GLY A 245 25.58 -1.82 -9.78
CA GLY A 245 26.77 -1.50 -10.59
C GLY A 245 26.50 -1.03 -12.03
N SER A 246 25.24 -0.90 -12.43
CA SER A 246 24.81 -0.61 -13.80
C SER A 246 23.39 -0.01 -13.81
N SER A 247 23.07 0.78 -14.83
CA SER A 247 21.78 1.47 -14.94
C SER A 247 20.63 0.50 -15.27
N LEU A 248 19.40 0.91 -14.96
CA LEU A 248 18.20 0.18 -15.36
C LEU A 248 18.02 0.19 -16.88
N LEU A 249 17.33 -0.83 -17.39
CA LEU A 249 16.93 -0.87 -18.79
C LEU A 249 16.00 0.30 -19.09
N ARG A 250 16.30 1.09 -20.13
CA ARG A 250 15.49 2.25 -20.54
C ARG A 250 14.65 1.91 -21.76
N TYR A 251 13.47 2.49 -21.84
CA TYR A 251 12.57 2.39 -22.99
C TYR A 251 12.48 3.72 -23.73
N THR A 252 12.18 3.66 -25.02
CA THR A 252 11.91 4.86 -25.82
C THR A 252 10.53 5.42 -25.43
N VAL A 253 10.47 6.72 -25.14
CA VAL A 253 9.25 7.42 -24.73
C VAL A 253 8.94 8.57 -25.66
N ALA A 254 7.65 8.80 -25.93
CA ALA A 254 7.13 10.03 -26.51
C ALA A 254 6.04 10.62 -25.60
N PHE A 255 5.97 11.95 -25.53
CA PHE A 255 4.94 12.66 -24.79
C PHE A 255 4.53 13.92 -25.53
N ASP A 256 3.25 14.04 -25.90
CA ASP A 256 2.73 15.18 -26.68
C ASP A 256 2.10 16.29 -25.81
N GLY A 257 2.12 16.13 -24.48
CA GLY A 257 1.42 17.01 -23.53
C GLY A 257 0.13 16.39 -22.97
N THR A 258 -0.38 15.37 -23.63
CA THR A 258 -1.64 14.68 -23.28
C THR A 258 -1.43 13.18 -23.17
N THR A 259 -0.70 12.57 -24.09
CA THR A 259 -0.52 11.11 -24.19
C THR A 259 0.93 10.76 -24.00
N VAL A 260 1.19 9.81 -23.10
CA VAL A 260 2.50 9.17 -22.94
C VAL A 260 2.50 7.87 -23.73
N THR A 261 3.52 7.66 -24.56
CA THR A 261 3.74 6.41 -25.30
C THR A 261 5.09 5.83 -24.92
N VAL A 262 5.13 4.55 -24.59
CA VAL A 262 6.35 3.81 -24.23
C VAL A 262 6.50 2.60 -25.15
N SER A 263 7.62 2.52 -25.87
CA SER A 263 7.98 1.37 -26.71
C SER A 263 8.38 0.17 -25.86
N THR A 264 7.95 -1.04 -26.26
CA THR A 264 8.41 -2.30 -25.64
C THR A 264 9.85 -2.63 -25.99
N THR A 265 10.38 -2.05 -27.07
CA THR A 265 11.79 -2.21 -27.45
C THR A 265 12.64 -1.25 -26.60
N PRO A 266 13.63 -1.77 -25.85
CA PRO A 266 14.54 -0.94 -25.07
C PRO A 266 15.33 0.03 -25.95
N ARG A 267 15.69 1.18 -25.38
CA ARG A 267 16.63 2.12 -25.99
C ARG A 267 18.03 1.51 -25.96
N ALA A 268 18.72 1.57 -27.09
CA ALA A 268 20.13 1.18 -27.21
C ALA A 268 21.05 2.06 -26.35
#